data_AF-A0A661AVA9-F1
#
_entry.id   AF-A0A661AVA9-F1
#
_cell.length_a   1.000
_cell.length_b   1.000
_cell.length_c   1.000
_cell.angle_alpha   90.00
_cell.angle_beta   90.00
_cell.angle_gamma   90.00
#
_symmetry.space_group_name_H-M   'P 1'
#
loop_
_entity.id
_entity.type
_entity.pdbx_description
1 polymer ?
#
loop_
_entity_poly.entity_id
_entity_poly.type
_entity_poly.pdbx_seq_one_letter_code
_entity_poly.pdbx_strand_id
1 'polypeptide(L)'
;MLPEIISSDVSLKLVYGLGFMFFTLLMASVSDLKNLTIKAEFVSMWIGFSVLMFAYDFFTVDYLWWKWLLIIALGVLSWKGIGKIFSLARADVIAVSAVCSVLEIPYVILFYIILIFVNKIGSYPLKLFGRHNKYPFMPVIWFSLLIMIFILGIAKWDALFAFLWQK
;
A
#
# COMPACT_ATOMS: atom_id res chain seq x y z
N MET A 1 -14.17 -28.87 -3.92
CA MET A 1 -14.98 -27.68 -4.28
C MET A 1 -14.77 -26.48 -3.35
N LEU A 2 -14.77 -26.61 -2.03
CA LEU A 2 -14.48 -25.48 -1.11
C LEU A 2 -13.08 -24.81 -1.23
N PRO A 3 -11.96 -25.53 -1.46
CA PRO A 3 -10.64 -24.88 -1.52
C PRO A 3 -10.40 -24.07 -2.80
N GLU A 4 -11.08 -24.38 -3.91
CA GLU A 4 -10.98 -23.62 -5.17
C GLU A 4 -11.69 -22.27 -5.10
N ILE A 5 -12.81 -22.17 -4.37
CA ILE A 5 -13.54 -20.92 -4.22
C ILE A 5 -12.71 -19.95 -3.36
N ILE A 6 -12.17 -20.43 -2.25
CA ILE A 6 -11.34 -19.62 -1.33
C ILE A 6 -10.04 -19.14 -2.01
N SER A 7 -9.41 -19.98 -2.84
CA SER A 7 -8.21 -19.56 -3.58
C SER A 7 -8.50 -18.50 -4.65
N SER A 8 -9.69 -18.55 -5.26
CA SER A 8 -10.13 -17.54 -6.23
C SER A 8 -10.44 -16.18 -5.56
N ASP A 9 -11.06 -16.18 -4.38
CA ASP A 9 -11.42 -14.96 -3.65
C ASP A 9 -10.20 -14.17 -3.15
N VAL A 10 -9.18 -14.89 -2.63
CA VAL A 10 -7.92 -14.26 -2.19
C VAL A 10 -7.18 -13.59 -3.36
N SER A 11 -7.27 -14.18 -4.55
CA SER A 11 -6.69 -13.59 -5.77
C SER A 11 -7.42 -12.32 -6.20
N LEU A 12 -8.76 -12.32 -6.18
CA LEU A 12 -9.58 -11.16 -6.57
C LEU A 12 -9.41 -9.99 -5.60
N LYS A 13 -9.41 -10.25 -4.28
CA LYS A 13 -9.13 -9.24 -3.26
C LYS A 13 -7.82 -8.50 -3.55
N LEU A 14 -6.77 -9.26 -3.85
CA LEU A 14 -5.45 -8.71 -4.11
C LEU A 14 -5.42 -7.87 -5.40
N VAL A 15 -5.99 -8.37 -6.49
CA VAL A 15 -6.03 -7.65 -7.78
C VAL A 15 -6.84 -6.36 -7.68
N TYR A 16 -8.06 -6.41 -7.17
CA TYR A 16 -8.91 -5.22 -7.06
C TYR A 16 -8.41 -4.24 -6.00
N GLY A 17 -7.93 -4.75 -4.86
CA GLY A 17 -7.38 -3.91 -3.80
C GLY A 17 -6.13 -3.17 -4.25
N LEU A 18 -5.17 -3.85 -4.87
CA LEU A 18 -3.96 -3.22 -5.39
C LEU A 18 -4.28 -2.28 -6.57
N GLY A 19 -5.20 -2.65 -7.45
CA GLY A 19 -5.66 -1.78 -8.53
C GLY A 19 -6.28 -0.48 -8.01
N PHE A 20 -7.22 -0.57 -7.06
CA PHE A 20 -7.82 0.59 -6.41
C PHE A 20 -6.77 1.49 -5.75
N MET A 21 -5.84 0.90 -4.97
CA MET A 21 -4.77 1.66 -4.33
C MET A 21 -3.82 2.30 -5.35
N PHE A 22 -3.50 1.60 -6.45
CA PHE A 22 -2.64 2.13 -7.51
C PHE A 22 -3.23 3.39 -8.16
N PHE A 23 -4.50 3.36 -8.53
CA PHE A 23 -5.16 4.51 -9.17
C PHE A 23 -5.31 5.69 -8.20
N THR A 24 -5.75 5.44 -6.97
CA THR A 24 -5.94 6.53 -5.99
C THR A 24 -4.61 7.16 -5.57
N LEU A 25 -3.54 6.37 -5.43
CA LEU A 25 -2.20 6.88 -5.14
C LEU A 25 -1.57 7.58 -6.33
N LEU A 26 -1.83 7.16 -7.56
CA LEU A 26 -1.37 7.87 -8.75
C LEU A 26 -1.96 9.28 -8.77
N MET A 27 -3.28 9.39 -8.59
CA MET A 27 -3.98 10.67 -8.55
C MET A 27 -3.50 11.55 -7.38
N ALA A 28 -3.31 10.96 -6.20
CA ALA A 28 -2.75 11.67 -5.05
C ALA A 28 -1.30 12.13 -5.27
N SER A 29 -0.49 11.33 -5.97
CA SER A 29 0.90 11.66 -6.30
C SER A 29 0.99 12.82 -7.30
N VAL A 30 0.16 12.80 -8.34
CA VAL A 30 0.05 13.90 -9.30
C VAL A 30 -0.47 15.16 -8.60
N SER A 31 -1.47 15.03 -7.72
CA SER A 31 -1.98 16.11 -6.90
C SER A 31 -0.89 16.69 -5.99
N ASP A 32 -0.04 15.85 -5.40
CA ASP A 32 1.08 16.26 -4.54
C ASP A 32 2.12 17.08 -5.32
N LEU A 33 2.57 16.55 -6.46
CA LEU A 33 3.53 17.23 -7.33
C LEU A 33 3.00 18.56 -7.87
N LYS A 34 1.69 18.66 -8.12
CA LYS A 34 1.02 19.90 -8.58
C LYS A 34 0.58 20.81 -7.43
N ASN A 35 0.86 20.49 -6.17
CA ASN A 35 0.45 21.24 -4.98
C ASN A 35 -1.07 21.50 -4.87
N LEU A 36 -1.89 20.54 -5.30
CA LEU A 36 -3.36 20.63 -5.21
C LEU A 36 -3.87 20.12 -3.85
N THR A 37 -4.95 20.72 -3.35
CA THR A 37 -5.56 20.45 -2.03
C THR A 37 -6.40 19.17 -1.95
N ILE A 38 -6.51 18.40 -3.05
CA ILE A 38 -7.40 17.24 -3.20
C ILE A 38 -7.04 16.07 -2.25
N LYS A 39 -5.83 16.10 -1.66
CA LYS A 39 -5.35 15.04 -0.76
C LYS A 39 -6.29 14.71 0.41
N ALA A 40 -7.05 15.69 0.90
CA ALA A 40 -7.96 15.48 2.02
C ALA A 40 -9.10 14.50 1.68
N GLU A 41 -9.56 14.48 0.43
CA GLU A 41 -10.65 13.61 -0.02
C GLU A 41 -10.20 12.14 -0.13
N PHE A 42 -8.95 11.93 -0.55
CA PHE A 42 -8.36 10.60 -0.62
C PHE A 42 -8.15 9.96 0.74
N VAL A 43 -7.87 10.75 1.77
CA VAL A 43 -7.70 10.23 3.14
C VAL A 43 -8.96 9.51 3.63
N SER A 44 -10.14 10.11 3.43
CA SER A 44 -11.41 9.48 3.81
C SER A 44 -11.64 8.16 3.07
N MET A 45 -11.30 8.12 1.77
CA MET A 45 -11.38 6.89 0.97
C MET A 45 -10.43 5.79 1.47
N TRP A 46 -9.20 6.13 1.83
CA TRP A 46 -8.22 5.17 2.34
C TRP A 46 -8.57 4.64 3.73
N ILE A 47 -9.13 5.48 4.61
CA ILE A 47 -9.68 5.04 5.89
C ILE A 47 -10.83 4.06 5.65
N GLY A 48 -11.81 4.44 4.83
CA GLY A 48 -12.96 3.58 4.51
C GLY A 48 -12.52 2.25 3.91
N PHE A 49 -11.59 2.27 2.97
CA PHE A 49 -11.01 1.08 2.37
C PHE A 49 -10.29 0.19 3.41
N SER A 50 -9.50 0.78 4.31
CA SER A 50 -8.82 0.02 5.38
C SER A 50 -9.81 -0.63 6.32
N VAL A 51 -10.90 0.06 6.68
CA VAL A 51 -11.97 -0.49 7.53
C VAL A 51 -12.69 -1.64 6.82
N LEU A 52 -12.98 -1.51 5.53
CA LEU A 52 -13.58 -2.59 4.74
C LEU A 52 -12.66 -3.81 4.65
N MET A 53 -11.35 -3.60 4.44
CA MET A 53 -10.37 -4.69 4.43
C MET A 53 -10.22 -5.35 5.81
N PHE A 54 -10.32 -4.57 6.89
CA PHE A 54 -10.35 -5.10 8.25
C PHE A 54 -11.56 -5.99 8.47
N ALA A 55 -12.75 -5.52 8.10
CA ALA A 55 -13.98 -6.30 8.20
C ALA A 55 -13.91 -7.57 7.34
N TYR A 56 -13.44 -7.46 6.08
CA TYR A 56 -13.25 -8.61 5.20
C TYR A 56 -12.33 -9.66 5.83
N ASP A 57 -11.15 -9.24 6.30
CA ASP A 57 -10.21 -10.15 6.94
C ASP A 57 -10.88 -10.78 8.17
N PHE A 58 -11.59 -10.00 9.00
CA PHE A 58 -12.21 -10.46 10.25
C PHE A 58 -13.20 -11.61 10.04
N PHE A 59 -13.90 -11.63 8.90
CA PHE A 59 -14.84 -12.70 8.56
C PHE A 59 -14.21 -13.89 7.83
N THR A 60 -12.94 -13.80 7.39
CA THR A 60 -12.35 -14.78 6.47
C THR A 60 -11.08 -15.47 6.97
N VAL A 61 -10.35 -14.93 7.96
CA VAL A 61 -9.04 -15.46 8.41
C VAL A 61 -8.94 -15.56 9.94
N ASP A 62 -8.45 -16.68 10.47
CA ASP A 62 -8.41 -16.92 11.93
C ASP A 62 -7.24 -16.22 12.67
N TYR A 63 -6.23 -15.71 11.96
CA TYR A 63 -5.00 -15.11 12.54
C TYR A 63 -4.85 -13.60 12.31
N LEU A 64 -5.97 -12.86 12.31
CA LEU A 64 -6.03 -11.46 11.90
C LEU A 64 -5.19 -10.47 12.71
N TRP A 65 -5.18 -10.67 14.02
CA TRP A 65 -4.79 -9.63 14.97
C TRP A 65 -3.33 -9.21 14.79
N TRP A 66 -2.47 -10.16 14.44
CA TRP A 66 -1.04 -9.89 14.23
C TRP A 66 -0.77 -8.98 13.04
N LYS A 67 -1.51 -9.16 11.93
CA LYS A 67 -1.38 -8.28 10.76
C LYS A 67 -1.77 -6.85 11.11
N TRP A 68 -2.93 -6.68 11.72
CA TRP A 68 -3.44 -5.34 12.02
C TRP A 68 -2.65 -4.65 13.13
N LEU A 69 -2.19 -5.40 14.13
CA LEU A 69 -1.26 -4.91 15.14
C LEU A 69 0.06 -4.47 14.50
N LEU A 70 0.59 -5.23 13.54
CA LEU A 70 1.78 -4.85 12.78
C LEU A 70 1.56 -3.57 11.96
N ILE A 71 0.44 -3.45 11.24
CA ILE A 71 0.09 -2.25 10.45
C ILE A 71 -0.01 -1.02 11.37
N ILE A 72 -0.67 -1.15 12.52
CA ILE A 72 -0.80 -0.06 13.49
C ILE A 72 0.57 0.31 14.07
N ALA A 73 1.36 -0.68 14.51
CA ALA A 73 2.69 -0.44 15.08
C ALA A 73 3.61 0.27 14.07
N LEU A 74 3.67 -0.22 12.83
CA LEU A 74 4.48 0.39 11.77
C LEU A 74 3.95 1.78 11.38
N GLY A 75 2.63 1.98 11.35
CA GLY A 75 2.02 3.28 11.08
C GLY A 75 2.37 4.31 12.15
N VAL A 76 2.24 3.93 13.43
CA VAL A 76 2.61 4.75 14.58
C VAL A 76 4.10 5.11 14.56
N LEU A 77 4.97 4.13 14.29
CA LEU A 77 6.42 4.37 14.18
C LEU A 77 6.83 5.24 12.98
N SER A 78 5.99 5.31 11.94
CA SER A 78 6.21 6.13 10.75
C SER A 78 5.60 7.52 10.84
N TRP A 79 4.79 7.79 11.86
CA TRP A 79 4.13 9.07 12.03
C TRP A 79 5.12 10.13 12.52
N LYS A 80 5.03 11.35 11.98
CA LYS A 80 5.86 12.52 12.36
C LYS A 80 5.92 12.80 13.87
N GLY A 81 4.90 12.42 14.64
CA GLY A 81 4.91 12.54 16.10
C GLY A 81 5.96 11.67 16.80
N ILE A 82 6.35 10.54 16.21
CA ILE A 82 7.32 9.58 16.77
C ILE A 82 8.59 9.52 15.92
N GLY A 83 8.44 9.44 14.59
CA GLY A 83 9.56 9.63 13.67
C GLY A 83 10.60 8.51 13.59
N LYS A 84 10.33 7.31 14.16
CA LYS A 84 11.35 6.26 14.31
C LYS A 84 11.73 5.56 13.00
N ILE A 85 10.77 5.34 12.11
CA ILE A 85 11.01 4.74 10.79
C ILE A 85 11.01 5.85 9.72
N PHE A 86 9.96 6.65 9.72
CA PHE A 86 9.78 7.80 8.86
C PHE A 86 9.17 8.95 9.67
N SER A 87 9.27 10.18 9.16
CA SER A 87 8.63 11.37 9.73
C SER A 87 7.48 11.84 8.83
N LEU A 88 6.44 11.02 8.69
CA LEU A 88 5.38 11.22 7.70
C LEU A 88 4.19 12.02 8.23
N ALA A 89 3.51 12.73 7.33
CA ALA A 89 2.23 13.36 7.66
C ALA A 89 1.14 12.29 7.85
N ARG A 90 0.06 12.66 8.55
CA ARG A 90 -1.04 11.72 8.85
C ARG A 90 -1.62 11.08 7.58
N ALA A 91 -1.79 11.86 6.52
CA ALA A 91 -2.32 11.37 5.24
C ALA A 91 -1.42 10.29 4.61
N ASP A 92 -0.10 10.47 4.65
CA ASP A 92 0.86 9.51 4.09
C ASP A 92 0.88 8.20 4.90
N VAL A 93 0.79 8.29 6.23
CA VAL A 93 0.67 7.11 7.11
C VAL A 93 -0.59 6.32 6.77
N ILE A 94 -1.72 7.00 6.62
CA ILE A 94 -3.00 6.36 6.27
C ILE A 94 -2.92 5.70 4.89
N ALA A 95 -2.30 6.35 3.91
CA ALA A 95 -2.06 5.78 2.59
C ALA A 95 -1.24 4.47 2.66
N VAL A 96 -0.13 4.48 3.41
CA VAL A 96 0.70 3.29 3.61
C VAL A 96 -0.09 2.19 4.32
N SER A 97 -0.81 2.50 5.39
CA SER A 97 -1.65 1.54 6.10
C SER A 97 -2.73 0.94 5.21
N ALA A 98 -3.35 1.73 4.33
CA ALA A 98 -4.33 1.26 3.37
C ALA A 98 -3.73 0.29 2.35
N VAL A 99 -2.51 0.55 1.84
CA VAL A 99 -1.81 -0.43 1.00
C VAL A 99 -1.55 -1.73 1.77
N CYS A 100 -1.03 -1.62 2.98
CA CYS A 100 -0.73 -2.78 3.82
C CYS A 100 -1.99 -3.59 4.20
N SER A 101 -3.17 -2.97 4.23
CA SER A 101 -4.43 -3.68 4.51
C SER A 101 -4.78 -4.75 3.46
N VAL A 102 -4.32 -4.58 2.21
CA VAL A 102 -4.54 -5.57 1.14
C VAL A 102 -3.54 -6.72 1.23
N LEU A 103 -2.32 -6.41 1.67
CA LEU A 103 -1.19 -7.33 1.66
C LEU A 103 -1.27 -8.37 2.78
N GLU A 104 -0.66 -9.53 2.55
CA GLU A 104 -0.41 -10.51 3.62
C GLU A 104 0.79 -10.08 4.47
N ILE A 105 0.90 -10.63 5.69
CA ILE A 105 1.95 -10.29 6.67
C ILE A 105 3.37 -10.22 6.07
N PRO A 106 3.88 -11.23 5.34
CA PRO A 106 5.24 -11.15 4.78
C PRO A 106 5.39 -10.01 3.77
N TYR A 107 4.35 -9.72 2.99
CA TYR A 107 4.36 -8.65 2.01
C TYR A 107 4.23 -7.26 2.64
N VAL A 108 3.62 -7.13 3.83
CA VAL A 108 3.63 -5.87 4.60
C VAL A 108 5.07 -5.48 4.97
N ILE A 109 5.86 -6.43 5.47
CA ILE A 109 7.26 -6.20 5.83
C ILE A 109 8.08 -5.85 4.59
N LEU A 110 7.93 -6.62 3.51
CA LEU A 110 8.60 -6.37 2.24
C LEU A 110 8.23 -4.99 1.67
N PHE A 111 6.96 -4.58 1.76
CA PHE A 111 6.51 -3.27 1.30
C PHE A 111 7.22 -2.15 2.04
N TYR A 112 7.35 -2.25 3.36
CA TYR A 112 8.10 -1.28 4.16
C TYR A 112 9.57 -1.20 3.78
N ILE A 113 10.22 -2.34 3.50
CA ILE A 113 11.59 -2.37 3.01
C ILE A 113 11.70 -1.62 1.67
N ILE A 114 10.82 -1.92 0.71
CA ILE A 114 10.78 -1.21 -0.59
C ILE A 114 10.58 0.29 -0.35
N LEU A 115 9.65 0.67 0.53
CA LEU A 115 9.36 2.06 0.85
C LEU A 115 10.60 2.80 1.39
N ILE A 116 11.40 2.15 2.25
CA ILE A 116 12.67 2.70 2.76
C ILE A 116 13.66 2.93 1.61
N PHE A 117 13.83 1.95 0.73
CA PHE A 117 14.74 2.04 -0.42
C PHE A 117 14.31 3.12 -1.40
N VAL A 118 13.04 3.13 -1.82
CA VAL A 118 12.49 4.13 -2.75
C VAL A 118 12.57 5.52 -2.15
N ASN A 119 12.25 5.68 -0.86
CA ASN A 119 12.40 6.97 -0.18
C ASN A 119 13.86 7.43 -0.18
N LYS A 120 14.82 6.54 0.12
CA LYS A 120 16.25 6.89 0.14
C LYS A 120 16.74 7.35 -1.23
N ILE A 121 16.41 6.62 -2.29
CA ILE A 121 16.78 6.95 -3.68
C ILE A 121 16.05 8.20 -4.17
N GLY A 122 14.75 8.28 -3.92
CA GLY A 122 13.88 9.37 -4.35
C GLY A 122 14.05 10.66 -3.55
N SER A 123 14.68 10.61 -2.37
CA SER A 123 14.82 11.78 -1.48
C SER A 123 15.51 12.97 -2.13
N TYR A 124 16.46 12.72 -3.03
CA TYR A 124 17.21 13.76 -3.74
C TYR A 124 16.38 14.44 -4.86
N PRO A 125 15.84 13.71 -5.86
CA PRO A 125 15.06 14.33 -6.94
C PRO A 125 13.73 14.93 -6.46
N LEU A 126 13.05 14.31 -5.49
CA LEU A 126 11.73 14.77 -5.04
C LEU A 126 11.80 16.06 -4.19
N LYS A 127 12.95 16.38 -3.60
CA LYS A 127 13.14 17.66 -2.90
C LYS A 127 13.04 18.87 -3.83
N LEU A 128 13.36 18.72 -5.12
CA LEU A 128 13.27 19.79 -6.11
C LEU A 128 11.83 20.18 -6.44
N PHE A 129 10.87 19.27 -6.23
CA PHE A 129 9.45 19.48 -6.50
C PHE A 129 8.67 19.95 -5.27
N GLY A 130 9.29 19.92 -4.08
CA GLY A 130 8.67 20.31 -2.82
C GLY A 130 8.58 21.84 -2.65
N ARG A 131 7.37 22.40 -2.65
CA ARG A 131 7.15 23.82 -2.35
C ARG A 131 7.21 24.06 -0.83
N HIS A 132 7.88 25.12 -0.39
CA HIS A 132 8.09 25.47 1.04
C HIS A 132 8.74 24.36 1.89
N ASN A 133 9.73 23.65 1.33
CA ASN A 133 10.50 22.64 2.06
C ASN A 133 9.68 21.41 2.52
N LYS A 134 8.48 21.21 1.96
CA LYS A 134 7.65 20.01 2.21
C LYS A 134 8.00 18.93 1.19
N TYR A 135 8.46 17.79 1.68
CA TYR A 135 8.81 16.64 0.86
C TYR A 135 7.55 15.91 0.34
N PRO A 136 7.32 15.79 -0.98
CA PRO A 136 6.16 15.10 -1.52
C PRO A 136 6.36 13.58 -1.41
N PHE A 137 5.78 12.97 -0.37
CA PHE A 137 5.96 11.55 -0.07
C PHE A 137 5.00 10.64 -0.85
N MET A 138 3.88 11.15 -1.37
CA MET A 138 2.90 10.34 -2.11
C MET A 138 3.50 9.60 -3.33
N PRO A 139 4.33 10.25 -4.19
CA PRO A 139 5.01 9.56 -5.29
C PRO A 139 5.86 8.37 -4.83
N VAL A 140 6.50 8.47 -3.66
CA VAL A 140 7.31 7.38 -3.07
C VAL A 140 6.44 6.17 -2.78
N ILE A 141 5.26 6.38 -2.19
CA ILE A 141 4.30 5.31 -1.90
C ILE A 141 3.83 4.66 -3.21
N TRP A 142 3.48 5.48 -4.21
CA TRP A 142 3.01 4.97 -5.50
C TRP A 142 4.06 4.14 -6.24
N PHE A 143 5.31 4.62 -6.32
CA PHE A 143 6.41 3.84 -6.93
C PHE A 143 6.70 2.55 -6.14
N SER A 144 6.65 2.61 -4.81
CA SER A 144 6.82 1.42 -3.97
C SER A 144 5.72 0.39 -4.23
N LEU A 145 4.47 0.84 -4.43
CA LEU A 145 3.35 -0.02 -4.79
C LEU A 145 3.53 -0.63 -6.17
N LEU A 146 4.00 0.14 -7.15
CA LEU A 146 4.29 -0.37 -8.50
C LEU A 146 5.35 -1.49 -8.45
N ILE A 147 6.43 -1.29 -7.69
CA ILE A 147 7.46 -2.33 -7.48
C ILE A 147 6.85 -3.55 -6.80
N MET A 148 6.01 -3.37 -5.77
CA MET A 148 5.34 -4.49 -5.10
C MET A 148 4.44 -5.27 -6.06
N ILE A 149 3.63 -4.58 -6.87
CA ILE A 149 2.79 -5.22 -7.90
C ILE A 149 3.65 -6.02 -8.86
N PHE A 150 4.79 -5.47 -9.31
CA PHE A 150 5.72 -6.17 -10.19
C PHE A 150 6.32 -7.43 -9.54
N ILE A 151 6.74 -7.34 -8.27
CA ILE A 151 7.25 -8.49 -7.51
C ILE A 151 6.17 -9.56 -7.34
N LEU A 152 4.94 -9.17 -6.98
CA LEU A 152 3.82 -10.11 -6.84
C LEU A 152 3.43 -10.73 -8.19
N GLY A 153 3.48 -9.95 -9.27
CA GLY A 153 3.25 -10.41 -10.64
C GLY A 153 4.28 -11.43 -11.09
N ILE A 154 5.57 -11.22 -10.79
CA ILE A 154 6.64 -12.19 -11.05
C ILE A 154 6.50 -13.42 -10.15
N ALA A 155 6.25 -13.23 -8.84
CA ALA A 155 6.14 -14.33 -7.90
C ALA A 155 4.94 -15.25 -8.18
N LYS A 156 3.89 -14.71 -8.82
CA LYS A 156 2.71 -15.47 -9.28
C LYS A 156 2.74 -15.76 -10.78
N TRP A 157 3.84 -15.46 -11.47
CA TRP A 157 4.01 -15.65 -12.91
C TRP A 157 3.91 -17.13 -13.30
N ASP A 158 4.43 -18.02 -12.46
CA ASP A 158 4.35 -19.48 -12.66
C ASP A 158 2.91 -19.98 -12.54
N ALA A 159 2.10 -19.40 -11.64
CA ALA A 159 0.68 -19.71 -11.50
C ALA A 159 -0.16 -19.18 -12.69
N LEU A 160 0.22 -18.02 -13.24
CA LEU A 160 -0.43 -17.43 -14.41
C LEU A 160 -0.13 -18.25 -15.69
N PHE A 161 1.13 -18.65 -15.90
CA PHE A 161 1.50 -19.52 -17.03
C PHE A 161 0.90 -20.92 -16.92
N ALA A 162 0.86 -21.51 -15.72
CA ALA A 162 0.21 -22.79 -15.49
C ALA A 162 -1.29 -22.75 -15.80
N PHE A 163 -1.97 -21.64 -15.48
CA PHE A 163 -3.38 -21.43 -15.83
C PHE A 163 -3.60 -21.19 -17.34
N LEU A 164 -2.71 -20.44 -17.99
CA LEU A 164 -2.81 -20.12 -19.42
C LEU A 164 -2.48 -21.30 -20.34
N TRP A 165 -1.68 -22.28 -19.88
CA TRP A 165 -1.29 -23.47 -20.65
C TRP A 165 -2.18 -24.70 -20.38
N GLN A 166 -3.15 -24.59 -19.45
CA GLN A 166 -4.19 -25.59 -19.21
C GLN A 166 -5.49 -25.34 -19.99
N LYS A 167 -5.52 -24.32 -20.86
CA LYS A 167 -6.55 -24.12 -21.89
C LYS A 167 -6.01 -24.48 -23.26
#